data_AF-A0A199UNQ4-F1
#
_entry.id   AF-A0A199UNQ4-F1
#
_cell.length_a   1.000
_cell.length_b   1.000
_cell.length_c   1.000
_cell.angle_alpha   90.00
_cell.angle_beta   90.00
_cell.angle_gamma   90.00
#
_symmetry.space_group_name_H-M   'P 1'
#
loop_
_entity.id
_entity.type
_entity.pdbx_description
1 polymer ?
#
loop_
_entity_poly.entity_id
_entity_poly.type
_entity_poly.pdbx_seq_one_letter_code
_entity_poly.pdbx_strand_id
1 'polypeptide(L)'
;MATASLITRRSVLLLSSCPFPAPPRFSLQTLTLTLTLTPFFSRLKSPRSKRTPILSLSISSSAYAFAANNGVANGVTNGAPMESKPSTELHLYNTMTKQKELFRARVPGKVGMYVCGVTPYDLSHIGHARVYVTFDVLYRYLQYLGYDICYVRNFTDIDDKIIKRANELGENPLSLSSRFCDEFLSDMAYLQCLPPSFEPRVTDHINQIINMIKQILLNGYAYVIEGDVYFLVEKFSAYGRLSGRKLEDNAPGERVEVDERKKNPADFSLWKSAKEGEPSWDSPWGKGRPGWHIECSAMSATYLGHSFDIHGGGDDLKFPHHENEIAQSCAACSKSNISYWIHNGFVKVKGDKMSKSKGNFITIREVVQKQQF
;
A
#
# COMPACT_ATOMS: atom_id res chain seq x y z
N MET A 1 -48.31 25.54 -35.22
CA MET A 1 -46.95 24.96 -35.22
C MET A 1 -46.32 25.29 -33.87
N ALA A 2 -46.34 24.27 -33.01
CA ALA A 2 -45.84 24.19 -31.63
C ALA A 2 -44.61 23.24 -31.68
N THR A 3 -43.66 23.11 -30.75
CA THR A 3 -43.45 23.53 -29.36
C THR A 3 -42.01 23.14 -29.00
N ALA A 4 -41.43 23.80 -27.99
CA ALA A 4 -40.16 23.45 -27.35
C ALA A 4 -40.15 22.06 -26.68
N SER A 5 -38.97 21.49 -26.46
CA SER A 5 -38.76 20.56 -25.32
C SER A 5 -37.33 20.61 -24.80
N LEU A 6 -37.24 20.75 -23.47
CA LEU A 6 -36.07 20.79 -22.63
C LEU A 6 -35.38 19.42 -22.54
N ILE A 7 -34.04 19.41 -22.55
CA ILE A 7 -33.26 18.31 -21.97
C ILE A 7 -32.59 18.84 -20.70
N THR A 8 -33.23 18.58 -19.57
CA THR A 8 -32.65 18.71 -18.23
C THR A 8 -31.54 17.67 -18.05
N ARG A 9 -30.28 18.10 -18.11
CA ARG A 9 -29.17 17.35 -17.50
C ARG A 9 -29.13 17.67 -16.01
N ARG A 10 -29.68 16.77 -15.19
CA ARG A 10 -29.33 16.71 -13.76
C ARG A 10 -27.88 16.24 -13.65
N SER A 11 -26.97 17.19 -13.47
CA SER A 11 -25.64 16.91 -12.95
C SER A 11 -25.80 16.49 -11.48
N VAL A 12 -25.65 15.20 -11.20
CA VAL A 12 -25.36 14.75 -9.84
C VAL A 12 -23.92 15.14 -9.57
N LEU A 13 -23.74 16.24 -8.84
CA LEU A 13 -22.51 16.58 -8.16
C LEU A 13 -22.24 15.46 -7.15
N LEU A 14 -21.33 14.55 -7.46
CA LEU A 14 -20.58 13.82 -6.44
C LEU A 14 -19.29 14.61 -6.22
N LEU A 15 -19.37 15.52 -5.26
CA LEU A 15 -18.21 16.11 -4.61
C LEU A 15 -17.54 15.03 -3.76
N SER A 16 -16.43 14.47 -4.24
CA SER A 16 -15.38 13.94 -3.36
C SER A 16 -14.04 14.52 -3.80
N SER A 17 -13.77 15.73 -3.32
CA SER A 17 -12.45 16.36 -3.43
C SER A 17 -11.47 15.63 -2.52
N CYS A 18 -10.81 14.59 -3.04
CA CYS A 18 -9.55 14.12 -2.49
C CYS A 18 -8.56 15.30 -2.46
N PRO A 19 -7.90 15.58 -1.33
CA PRO A 19 -6.87 16.63 -1.25
C PRO A 19 -5.56 16.17 -1.93
N PHE A 20 -5.50 14.89 -2.28
CA PHE A 20 -4.38 14.25 -2.93
C PHE A 20 -4.50 14.40 -4.46
N PRO A 21 -3.38 14.47 -5.19
CA PRO A 21 -3.40 14.60 -6.63
C PRO A 21 -4.32 13.55 -7.26
N ALA A 22 -5.19 13.98 -8.19
CA ALA A 22 -5.99 13.05 -8.96
C ALA A 22 -5.06 12.10 -9.74
N PRO A 23 -5.33 10.78 -9.77
CA PRO A 23 -4.46 9.84 -10.46
C PRO A 23 -4.41 10.14 -11.97
N PRO A 24 -3.32 9.77 -12.66
CA PRO A 24 -3.27 9.87 -14.11
C PRO A 24 -4.41 9.05 -14.73
N ARG A 25 -5.16 9.66 -15.67
CA ARG A 25 -6.21 8.96 -16.42
C ARG A 25 -5.55 8.04 -17.43
N PHE A 26 -5.63 6.73 -17.21
CA PHE A 26 -5.29 5.74 -18.24
C PHE A 26 -6.41 5.68 -19.28
N SER A 27 -6.03 5.74 -20.56
CA SER A 27 -6.96 5.64 -21.69
C SER A 27 -7.48 4.20 -21.81
N LEU A 28 -8.62 3.91 -21.20
CA LEU A 28 -9.41 2.71 -21.53
C LEU A 28 -10.03 2.91 -22.91
N GLN A 29 -9.46 2.27 -23.94
CA GLN A 29 -10.17 2.08 -25.19
C GLN A 29 -11.42 1.24 -24.89
N THR A 30 -12.59 1.84 -25.04
CA THR A 30 -13.87 1.17 -24.83
C THR A 30 -14.10 0.24 -26.02
N LEU A 31 -13.90 -1.07 -25.84
CA LEU A 31 -14.40 -2.06 -26.79
C LEU A 31 -15.91 -2.19 -26.58
N THR A 32 -16.69 -1.61 -27.49
CA THR A 32 -18.15 -1.76 -27.51
C THR A 32 -18.49 -3.17 -28.00
N LEU A 33 -18.87 -4.07 -27.10
CA LEU A 33 -19.40 -5.40 -27.47
C LEU A 33 -20.90 -5.27 -27.73
N THR A 34 -21.32 -5.28 -28.99
CA THR A 34 -22.74 -5.24 -29.39
C THR A 34 -23.34 -6.64 -29.22
N LEU A 35 -24.17 -6.83 -28.19
CA LEU A 35 -25.01 -8.02 -28.03
C LEU A 35 -26.31 -7.84 -28.83
N THR A 36 -26.45 -8.54 -29.95
CA THR A 36 -27.71 -8.66 -30.70
C THR A 36 -28.55 -9.79 -30.09
N LEU A 37 -29.67 -9.44 -29.45
CA LEU A 37 -30.70 -10.38 -29.01
C LEU A 37 -31.73 -10.56 -30.14
N THR A 38 -31.77 -11.74 -30.75
CA THR A 38 -32.88 -12.18 -31.62
C THR A 38 -33.93 -12.92 -30.79
N PRO A 39 -35.24 -12.61 -30.90
CA PRO A 39 -36.26 -13.33 -30.18
C PRO A 39 -36.63 -14.62 -30.92
N PHE A 40 -36.48 -15.76 -30.26
CA PHE A 40 -36.99 -17.04 -30.72
C PHE A 40 -38.30 -17.35 -29.97
N PHE A 41 -39.41 -17.40 -30.69
CA PHE A 41 -40.70 -17.85 -30.17
C PHE A 41 -40.79 -19.38 -30.26
N SER A 42 -41.02 -20.07 -29.14
CA SER A 42 -41.69 -21.38 -29.18
C SER A 42 -42.54 -21.63 -27.94
N ARG A 43 -43.81 -21.94 -28.22
CA ARG A 43 -44.91 -22.37 -27.36
C ARG A 43 -44.64 -23.73 -26.69
N LEU A 44 -44.91 -23.87 -25.39
CA LEU A 44 -45.96 -24.74 -24.78
C LEU A 44 -45.66 -25.22 -23.33
N LYS A 45 -46.71 -25.10 -22.51
CA LYS A 45 -47.16 -25.93 -21.36
C LYS A 45 -46.43 -25.88 -20.00
N SER A 46 -47.08 -25.17 -19.06
CA SER A 46 -47.10 -25.41 -17.59
C SER A 46 -47.77 -26.76 -17.25
N PRO A 47 -47.72 -27.34 -16.01
CA PRO A 47 -47.92 -26.65 -14.72
C PRO A 47 -47.21 -27.20 -13.45
N ARG A 48 -47.00 -26.34 -12.43
CA ARG A 48 -47.53 -26.46 -11.04
C ARG A 48 -46.69 -25.66 -10.00
N SER A 49 -47.31 -24.58 -9.52
CA SER A 49 -47.43 -24.14 -8.11
C SER A 49 -46.43 -24.67 -7.05
N LYS A 50 -45.76 -23.75 -6.34
CA LYS A 50 -45.95 -23.51 -4.89
C LYS A 50 -45.31 -22.17 -4.44
N ARG A 51 -45.91 -21.59 -3.40
CA ARG A 51 -45.84 -20.20 -2.92
C ARG A 51 -44.58 -19.87 -2.10
N THR A 52 -44.28 -18.57 -2.06
CA THR A 52 -43.30 -17.80 -1.26
C THR A 52 -43.43 -17.97 0.27
N PRO A 53 -42.47 -17.47 1.09
CA PRO A 53 -42.58 -16.08 1.55
C PRO A 53 -41.27 -15.27 1.53
N ILE A 54 -41.47 -13.97 1.30
CA ILE A 54 -40.53 -12.86 1.36
C ILE A 54 -40.41 -12.44 2.84
N LEU A 55 -39.20 -12.27 3.35
CA LEU A 55 -38.93 -11.79 4.69
C LEU A 55 -38.84 -10.25 4.66
N SER A 56 -39.84 -9.56 5.21
CA SER A 56 -39.80 -8.11 5.42
C SER A 56 -39.20 -7.78 6.80
N LEU A 57 -38.07 -7.08 6.84
CA LEU A 57 -37.53 -6.50 8.07
C LEU A 57 -38.12 -5.11 8.29
N SER A 58 -38.82 -4.92 9.42
CA SER A 58 -39.26 -3.62 9.93
C SER A 58 -38.21 -3.08 10.91
N ILE A 59 -37.79 -1.83 10.72
CA ILE A 59 -36.94 -1.07 11.63
C ILE A 59 -37.84 -0.42 12.69
N SER A 60 -37.61 -0.70 13.97
CA SER A 60 -38.19 0.07 15.09
C SER A 60 -37.13 1.01 15.67
N SER A 61 -37.44 2.31 15.68
CA SER A 61 -36.67 3.33 16.40
C SER A 61 -37.26 3.51 17.79
N SER A 62 -36.50 3.20 18.85
CA SER A 62 -36.83 3.64 20.21
C SER A 62 -36.16 4.98 20.49
N ALA A 63 -36.97 6.03 20.57
CA ALA A 63 -36.57 7.33 21.09
C ALA A 63 -36.49 7.25 22.62
N TYR A 64 -35.32 7.54 23.20
CA TYR A 64 -35.18 7.77 24.63
C TYR A 64 -35.68 9.18 24.97
N ALA A 65 -36.75 9.25 25.78
CA ALA A 65 -37.22 10.49 26.38
C ALA A 65 -36.31 10.89 27.55
N PHE A 66 -35.74 12.09 27.50
CA PHE A 66 -35.10 12.72 28.65
C PHE A 66 -36.18 13.33 29.54
N ALA A 67 -36.37 12.75 30.72
CA ALA A 67 -37.15 13.38 31.78
C ALA A 67 -36.26 14.40 32.51
N ALA A 68 -36.68 15.67 32.50
CA ALA A 68 -36.11 16.70 33.35
C ALA A 68 -36.54 16.43 34.79
N ASN A 69 -35.59 16.41 35.74
CA ASN A 69 -35.91 16.44 37.15
C ASN A 69 -35.08 17.54 37.84
N ASN A 70 -35.79 18.53 38.38
CA ASN A 70 -35.25 19.57 39.26
C ASN A 70 -35.08 18.98 40.66
N GLY A 71 -33.90 19.17 41.26
CA GLY A 71 -33.67 18.82 42.66
C GLY A 71 -32.32 19.35 43.15
N VAL A 72 -32.37 20.42 43.94
CA VAL A 72 -31.24 20.95 44.71
C VAL A 72 -31.21 20.23 46.06
N ALA A 73 -30.08 19.61 46.42
CA ALA A 73 -29.70 19.38 47.82
C ALA A 73 -28.21 19.08 47.94
N ASN A 74 -27.55 19.83 48.84
CA ASN A 74 -26.15 19.70 49.24
C ASN A 74 -25.87 18.35 49.93
N GLY A 75 -24.74 17.73 49.62
CA GLY A 75 -24.21 16.59 50.36
C GLY A 75 -22.75 16.33 50.01
N VAL A 76 -21.87 16.54 50.98
CA VAL A 76 -20.44 16.21 50.93
C VAL A 76 -20.29 14.70 50.85
N THR A 77 -19.64 14.18 49.80
CA THR A 77 -19.17 12.79 49.76
C THR A 77 -17.77 12.71 49.14
N ASN A 78 -16.94 11.91 49.81
CA ASN A 78 -15.56 11.60 49.44
C ASN A 78 -15.47 11.11 47.99
N GLY A 79 -14.70 11.83 47.17
CA GLY A 79 -14.44 11.46 45.78
C GLY A 79 -13.57 10.21 45.70
N ALA A 80 -14.20 9.09 45.35
CA ALA A 80 -13.48 8.01 44.67
C ALA A 80 -12.83 8.59 43.40
N PRO A 81 -11.65 8.09 42.97
CA PRO A 81 -11.05 8.57 41.74
C PRO A 81 -12.03 8.27 40.60
N MET A 82 -12.54 9.33 39.99
CA MET A 82 -13.36 9.27 38.80
C MET A 82 -12.53 8.53 37.75
N GLU A 83 -12.92 7.30 37.39
CA GLU A 83 -12.27 6.56 36.32
C GLU A 83 -12.24 7.47 35.08
N SER A 84 -11.04 7.90 34.71
CA SER A 84 -10.84 8.74 33.54
C SER A 84 -11.40 7.99 32.34
N LYS A 85 -12.41 8.58 31.68
CA LYS A 85 -12.91 8.11 30.38
C LYS A 85 -11.68 7.81 29.50
N PRO A 86 -11.53 6.60 28.94
CA PRO A 86 -10.34 6.27 28.17
C PRO A 86 -10.16 7.32 27.08
N SER A 87 -8.98 7.95 27.03
CA SER A 87 -8.73 9.04 26.09
C SER A 87 -8.97 8.52 24.68
N THR A 88 -9.79 9.22 23.90
CA THR A 88 -10.02 8.96 22.48
C THR A 88 -8.83 9.34 21.60
N GLU A 89 -7.69 9.64 22.21
CA GLU A 89 -6.46 10.08 21.55
C GLU A 89 -5.66 8.89 21.04
N LEU A 90 -5.56 8.77 19.71
CA LEU A 90 -4.70 7.77 19.07
C LEU A 90 -3.23 8.14 19.26
N HIS A 91 -2.47 7.26 19.88
CA HIS A 91 -1.01 7.33 19.93
C HIS A 91 -0.39 6.26 19.05
N LEU A 92 0.56 6.65 18.19
CA LEU A 92 1.29 5.74 17.30
C LEU A 92 2.76 5.70 17.70
N TYR A 93 3.34 4.51 17.72
CA TYR A 93 4.78 4.39 17.89
C TYR A 93 5.48 4.78 16.58
N ASN A 94 6.21 5.90 16.59
CA ASN A 94 6.90 6.41 15.43
C ASN A 94 8.33 5.86 15.42
N THR A 95 8.65 5.05 14.40
CA THR A 95 9.97 4.42 14.26
C THR A 95 11.08 5.46 14.15
N MET A 96 10.79 6.60 13.52
CA MET A 96 11.75 7.69 13.34
C MET A 96 12.23 8.30 14.67
N THR A 97 11.36 8.40 15.67
CA THR A 97 11.66 9.01 16.98
C THR A 97 11.81 8.00 18.10
N LYS A 98 11.40 6.75 17.86
CA LYS A 98 11.39 5.63 18.81
C LYS A 98 10.48 5.88 20.02
N GLN A 99 9.43 6.67 19.86
CA GLN A 99 8.48 7.01 20.92
C GLN A 99 7.03 6.86 20.45
N LYS A 100 6.11 6.75 21.41
CA LYS A 100 4.68 6.88 21.14
C LYS A 100 4.35 8.36 21.05
N GLU A 101 3.80 8.77 19.92
CA GLU A 101 3.43 10.15 19.64
C GLU A 101 1.92 10.24 19.47
N LEU A 102 1.33 11.35 19.94
CA LEU A 102 -0.05 11.67 19.62
C LEU A 102 -0.19 11.81 18.11
N PHE A 103 -1.09 11.04 17.51
CA PHE A 103 -1.36 11.09 16.08
C PHE A 103 -2.05 12.39 15.70
N ARG A 104 -1.43 13.14 14.78
CA ARG A 104 -2.00 14.35 14.19
C ARG A 104 -1.88 14.27 12.68
N ALA A 105 -3.03 14.20 12.02
CA ALA A 105 -3.09 14.30 10.57
C ALA A 105 -2.55 15.66 10.09
N ARG A 106 -1.79 15.65 8.99
CA ARG A 106 -1.24 16.82 8.32
C ARG A 106 -2.34 17.75 7.82
N VAL A 107 -3.43 17.16 7.33
CA VAL A 107 -4.65 17.86 6.95
C VAL A 107 -5.75 17.44 7.92
N PRO A 108 -6.39 18.37 8.66
CA PRO A 108 -7.44 18.02 9.61
C PRO A 108 -8.52 17.12 8.99
N GLY A 109 -8.78 15.99 9.62
CA GLY A 109 -9.78 15.01 9.18
C GLY A 109 -9.38 14.13 7.99
N LYS A 110 -8.17 14.26 7.43
CA LYS A 110 -7.72 13.47 6.28
C LYS A 110 -6.38 12.78 6.51
N VAL A 111 -6.24 11.54 6.07
CA VAL A 111 -5.00 10.74 6.27
C VAL A 111 -4.51 10.15 4.95
N GLY A 112 -3.26 10.41 4.61
CA GLY A 112 -2.53 9.69 3.56
C GLY A 112 -1.71 8.57 4.18
N MET A 113 -2.02 7.32 3.83
CA MET A 113 -1.33 6.14 4.34
C MET A 113 -0.77 5.30 3.19
N TYR A 114 0.54 5.07 3.17
CA TYR A 114 1.20 4.15 2.24
C TYR A 114 1.72 2.93 3.01
N VAL A 115 1.46 1.72 2.53
CA VAL A 115 2.03 0.49 3.09
C VAL A 115 2.70 -0.31 1.99
N CYS A 116 3.98 -0.64 2.15
CA CYS A 116 4.68 -1.45 1.16
C CYS A 116 4.00 -2.81 0.99
N GLY A 117 3.66 -3.13 -0.26
CA GLY A 117 3.00 -4.39 -0.61
C GLY A 117 3.99 -5.52 -0.91
N VAL A 118 3.48 -6.55 -1.58
CA VAL A 118 4.24 -7.78 -1.84
C VAL A 118 5.04 -7.70 -3.14
N THR A 119 6.11 -8.50 -3.21
CA THR A 119 6.69 -8.96 -4.47
C THR A 119 5.98 -10.27 -4.84
N PRO A 120 5.03 -10.29 -5.79
CA PRO A 120 4.19 -11.44 -6.09
C PRO A 120 4.94 -12.45 -6.97
N TYR A 121 5.90 -13.19 -6.41
CA TYR A 121 6.57 -14.28 -7.12
C TYR A 121 6.14 -15.67 -6.63
N ASP A 122 5.33 -15.72 -5.58
CA ASP A 122 4.89 -16.94 -4.89
C ASP A 122 3.68 -16.64 -3.98
N LEU A 123 3.08 -17.68 -3.39
CA LEU A 123 1.99 -17.54 -2.43
C LEU A 123 2.40 -16.77 -1.17
N SER A 124 1.41 -16.08 -0.57
CA SER A 124 1.65 -15.33 0.65
C SER A 124 1.77 -16.20 1.89
N HIS A 125 2.69 -15.80 2.78
CA HIS A 125 2.97 -16.49 4.03
C HIS A 125 2.46 -15.73 5.25
N ILE A 126 2.48 -16.35 6.42
CA ILE A 126 1.95 -15.75 7.66
C ILE A 126 2.67 -14.44 8.03
N GLY A 127 3.93 -14.27 7.66
CA GLY A 127 4.59 -12.95 7.74
C GLY A 127 3.85 -11.84 6.98
N HIS A 128 3.39 -12.09 5.75
CA HIS A 128 2.58 -11.16 4.97
C HIS A 128 1.23 -10.91 5.65
N ALA A 129 0.54 -11.98 6.07
CA ALA A 129 -0.73 -11.86 6.79
C ALA A 129 -0.59 -10.94 8.02
N ARG A 130 0.49 -11.09 8.81
CA ARG A 130 0.75 -10.25 9.98
C ARG A 130 0.86 -8.77 9.60
N VAL A 131 1.59 -8.44 8.53
CA VAL A 131 1.72 -7.07 8.04
C VAL A 131 0.35 -6.52 7.67
N TYR A 132 -0.34 -7.17 6.73
CA TYR A 132 -1.57 -6.61 6.15
C TYR A 132 -2.75 -6.58 7.12
N VAL A 133 -2.87 -7.56 8.02
CA VAL A 133 -3.88 -7.51 9.10
C VAL A 133 -3.56 -6.39 10.10
N THR A 134 -2.29 -6.15 10.42
CA THR A 134 -1.92 -5.04 11.33
C THR A 134 -2.32 -3.69 10.74
N PHE A 135 -2.03 -3.47 9.45
CA PHE A 135 -2.38 -2.22 8.78
C PHE A 135 -3.88 -2.11 8.44
N ASP A 136 -4.58 -3.24 8.24
CA ASP A 136 -6.05 -3.25 8.13
C ASP A 136 -6.71 -2.81 9.45
N VAL A 137 -6.24 -3.31 10.59
CA VAL A 137 -6.71 -2.86 11.91
C VAL A 137 -6.49 -1.35 12.08
N LEU A 138 -5.30 -0.84 11.72
CA LEU A 138 -5.02 0.60 11.78
C LEU A 138 -5.94 1.38 10.84
N TYR A 139 -6.13 0.92 9.60
CA TYR A 139 -7.01 1.54 8.62
C TYR A 139 -8.44 1.65 9.14
N ARG A 140 -9.01 0.53 9.61
CA ARG A 140 -10.35 0.47 10.20
C ARG A 140 -10.48 1.36 11.44
N TYR A 141 -9.45 1.41 12.27
CA TYR A 141 -9.48 2.25 13.47
C TYR A 141 -9.45 3.74 13.13
N LEU A 142 -8.66 4.15 12.13
CA LEU A 142 -8.70 5.53 11.63
C LEU A 142 -10.06 5.88 11.03
N GLN A 143 -10.71 4.96 10.30
CA GLN A 143 -12.08 5.14 9.81
C GLN A 143 -13.07 5.30 10.96
N TYR A 144 -12.96 4.47 12.00
CA TYR A 144 -13.79 4.55 13.20
C TYR A 144 -13.64 5.91 13.92
N LEU A 145 -12.44 6.48 13.93
CA LEU A 145 -12.17 7.82 14.45
C LEU A 145 -12.69 8.96 13.55
N GLY A 146 -13.28 8.63 12.38
CA GLY A 146 -13.91 9.59 11.48
C GLY A 146 -12.97 10.24 10.46
N TYR A 147 -11.77 9.68 10.25
CA TYR A 147 -10.86 10.18 9.22
C TYR A 147 -11.31 9.76 7.80
N ASP A 148 -11.12 10.65 6.84
CA ASP A 148 -11.12 10.35 5.40
C ASP A 148 -9.72 9.90 4.97
N ILE A 149 -9.56 8.63 4.61
CA ILE A 149 -8.24 8.02 4.42
C ILE A 149 -8.01 7.63 2.96
N CYS A 150 -6.89 8.09 2.39
CA CYS A 150 -6.33 7.57 1.16
C CYS A 150 -5.27 6.52 1.51
N TYR A 151 -5.68 5.25 1.49
CA TYR A 151 -4.80 4.11 1.73
C TYR A 151 -4.23 3.58 0.41
N VAL A 152 -2.91 3.55 0.27
CA VAL A 152 -2.19 3.05 -0.90
C VAL A 152 -1.33 1.85 -0.50
N ARG A 153 -1.39 0.77 -1.28
CA ARG A 153 -0.50 -0.41 -1.13
C ARG A 153 -0.04 -0.88 -2.50
N ASN A 154 1.26 -0.96 -2.78
CA ASN A 154 1.72 -1.30 -4.13
C ASN A 154 1.81 -2.81 -4.39
N PHE A 155 2.03 -3.18 -5.65
CA PHE A 155 2.62 -4.45 -6.05
C PHE A 155 3.98 -4.18 -6.70
N THR A 156 5.04 -4.81 -6.19
CA THR A 156 6.35 -4.86 -6.86
C THR A 156 6.31 -5.98 -7.90
N ASP A 157 5.61 -5.75 -9.00
CA ASP A 157 5.29 -6.76 -10.03
C ASP A 157 6.39 -6.98 -11.08
N ILE A 158 7.56 -6.36 -10.86
CA ILE A 158 8.83 -6.63 -11.54
C ILE A 158 9.96 -6.58 -10.51
N ASP A 159 10.74 -7.66 -10.38
CA ASP A 159 11.87 -7.78 -9.45
C ASP A 159 12.78 -8.94 -9.85
N ASP A 160 14.02 -8.95 -9.36
CA ASP A 160 14.98 -10.05 -9.58
C ASP A 160 14.39 -11.42 -9.17
N LYS A 161 13.60 -11.47 -8.08
CA LYS A 161 12.95 -12.72 -7.62
C LYS A 161 11.87 -13.20 -8.57
N ILE A 162 11.11 -12.28 -9.17
CA ILE A 162 10.06 -12.61 -10.15
C ILE A 162 10.72 -13.16 -11.41
N ILE A 163 11.74 -12.46 -11.93
CA ILE A 163 12.48 -12.89 -13.12
C ILE A 163 13.11 -14.27 -12.89
N LYS A 164 13.80 -14.46 -11.76
CA LYS A 164 14.39 -15.75 -11.40
C LYS A 164 13.34 -16.85 -11.35
N ARG A 165 12.22 -16.63 -10.65
CA ARG A 165 11.17 -17.64 -10.49
C ARG A 165 10.47 -17.97 -11.81
N ALA A 166 10.26 -16.96 -12.66
CA ALA A 166 9.68 -17.14 -13.98
C ALA A 166 10.58 -17.97 -14.88
N ASN A 167 11.89 -17.71 -14.86
CA ASN A 167 12.88 -18.52 -15.58
C ASN A 167 12.91 -19.97 -15.08
N GLU A 168 12.83 -20.21 -13.77
CA GLU A 168 12.73 -21.56 -13.20
C GLU A 168 11.49 -22.34 -13.68
N LEU A 169 10.39 -21.64 -13.95
CA LEU A 169 9.12 -22.22 -14.38
C LEU A 169 8.94 -22.23 -15.90
N GLY A 170 9.82 -21.57 -16.66
CA GLY A 170 9.64 -21.37 -18.10
C GLY A 170 8.44 -20.47 -18.43
N GLU A 171 8.05 -19.57 -17.53
CA GLU A 171 6.90 -18.66 -17.70
C GLU A 171 7.37 -17.22 -17.98
N ASN A 172 6.50 -16.38 -18.53
CA ASN A 172 6.77 -14.95 -18.64
C ASN A 172 6.73 -14.28 -17.24
N PRO A 173 7.72 -13.44 -16.86
CA PRO A 173 7.76 -12.78 -15.55
C PRO A 173 6.52 -11.96 -15.19
N LEU A 174 5.94 -11.24 -16.15
CA LEU A 174 4.75 -10.40 -15.93
C LEU A 174 3.48 -11.23 -15.79
N SER A 175 3.38 -12.34 -16.53
CA SER A 175 2.29 -13.30 -16.35
C SER A 175 2.34 -13.96 -14.97
N LEU A 176 3.54 -14.35 -14.52
CA LEU A 176 3.75 -14.94 -13.20
C LEU A 176 3.38 -13.94 -12.10
N SER A 177 3.86 -12.70 -12.19
CA SER A 177 3.57 -11.68 -11.18
C SER A 177 2.09 -11.34 -11.14
N SER A 178 1.44 -11.21 -12.30
CA SER A 178 0.00 -10.97 -12.35
C SER A 178 -0.80 -12.09 -11.69
N ARG A 179 -0.47 -13.36 -11.96
CA ARG A 179 -1.12 -14.51 -11.32
C ARG A 179 -0.99 -14.44 -9.79
N PHE A 180 0.21 -14.17 -9.28
CA PHE A 180 0.41 -14.09 -7.83
C PHE A 180 -0.14 -12.81 -7.19
N CYS A 181 -0.38 -11.72 -7.95
CA CYS A 181 -1.21 -10.62 -7.49
C CYS A 181 -2.64 -11.10 -7.20
N ASP A 182 -3.24 -11.88 -8.11
CA ASP A 182 -4.60 -12.39 -7.94
C ASP A 182 -4.69 -13.39 -6.76
N GLU A 183 -3.66 -14.23 -6.59
CA GLU A 183 -3.55 -15.11 -5.42
C GLU A 183 -3.43 -14.32 -4.11
N PHE A 184 -2.64 -13.24 -4.10
CA PHE A 184 -2.52 -12.34 -2.95
C PHE A 184 -3.85 -11.67 -2.61
N LEU A 185 -4.58 -11.16 -3.60
CA LEU A 185 -5.88 -10.54 -3.40
C LEU A 185 -6.89 -11.54 -2.82
N SER A 186 -6.87 -12.78 -3.31
CA SER A 186 -7.68 -13.87 -2.78
C SER A 186 -7.35 -14.17 -1.31
N ASP A 187 -6.06 -14.21 -0.97
CA ASP A 187 -5.62 -14.41 0.41
C ASP A 187 -6.01 -13.23 1.33
N MET A 188 -5.92 -11.98 0.85
CA MET A 188 -6.34 -10.79 1.61
C MET A 188 -7.85 -10.75 1.84
N ALA A 189 -8.64 -11.13 0.83
CA ALA A 189 -10.08 -11.24 0.94
C ALA A 189 -10.48 -12.34 1.95
N TYR A 190 -9.78 -13.48 1.92
CA TYR A 190 -9.98 -14.55 2.91
C TYR A 190 -9.72 -14.06 4.35
N LEU A 191 -8.65 -13.27 4.54
CA LEU A 191 -8.33 -12.65 5.83
C LEU A 191 -9.23 -11.46 6.21
N GLN A 192 -10.21 -11.12 5.37
CA GLN A 192 -11.13 -9.99 5.56
C GLN A 192 -10.44 -8.62 5.65
N CYS A 193 -9.24 -8.49 5.09
CA CYS A 193 -8.58 -7.21 4.94
C CYS A 193 -9.37 -6.34 3.95
N LEU A 194 -9.63 -5.08 4.29
CA LEU A 194 -10.23 -4.13 3.36
C LEU A 194 -9.27 -3.83 2.21
N PRO A 195 -9.80 -3.62 0.98
CA PRO A 195 -8.98 -3.14 -0.11
C PRO A 195 -8.45 -1.73 0.17
N PRO A 196 -7.22 -1.41 -0.26
CA PRO A 196 -6.72 -0.04 -0.25
C PRO A 196 -7.54 0.85 -1.19
N SER A 197 -7.46 2.16 -1.02
CA SER A 197 -8.00 3.14 -1.96
C SER A 197 -7.34 3.01 -3.34
N PHE A 198 -6.03 2.71 -3.37
CA PHE A 198 -5.26 2.47 -4.59
C PHE A 198 -4.27 1.31 -4.40
N GLU A 199 -4.14 0.49 -5.44
CA GLU A 199 -3.21 -0.66 -5.44
C GLU A 199 -2.27 -0.64 -6.66
N PRO A 200 -1.31 0.33 -6.71
CA PRO A 200 -0.50 0.56 -7.90
C PRO A 200 0.51 -0.55 -8.16
N ARG A 201 0.74 -0.85 -9.46
CA ARG A 201 1.79 -1.75 -9.94
C ARG A 201 2.99 -0.96 -10.40
N VAL A 202 4.19 -1.49 -10.21
CA VAL A 202 5.44 -0.84 -10.64
C VAL A 202 5.46 -0.67 -12.16
N THR A 203 5.01 -1.69 -12.89
CA THR A 203 4.98 -1.68 -14.37
C THR A 203 4.11 -0.56 -14.95
N ASP A 204 3.10 -0.10 -14.21
CA ASP A 204 2.22 1.02 -14.60
C ASP A 204 2.81 2.41 -14.27
N HIS A 205 3.93 2.47 -13.53
CA HIS A 205 4.50 3.70 -12.94
C HIS A 205 5.93 4.01 -13.42
N ILE A 206 6.39 3.36 -14.50
CA ILE A 206 7.75 3.52 -15.02
C ILE A 206 8.08 4.98 -15.34
N ASN A 207 7.13 5.74 -15.91
CA ASN A 207 7.34 7.15 -16.23
C ASN A 207 7.57 8.01 -14.98
N GLN A 208 6.80 7.76 -13.92
CA GLN A 208 6.93 8.45 -12.63
C GLN A 208 8.27 8.12 -11.98
N ILE A 209 8.69 6.86 -12.06
CA ILE A 209 10.00 6.41 -11.57
C ILE A 209 11.13 7.11 -12.35
N ILE A 210 11.12 7.06 -13.68
CA ILE A 210 12.12 7.74 -14.52
C ILE A 210 12.17 9.24 -14.19
N ASN A 211 11.03 9.88 -14.02
CA ASN A 211 10.96 11.31 -13.67
C ASN A 211 11.57 11.60 -12.30
N MET A 212 11.30 10.76 -11.29
CA MET A 212 11.92 10.91 -9.98
C MET A 212 13.44 10.73 -10.06
N ILE A 213 13.94 9.73 -10.80
CA ILE A 213 15.38 9.51 -10.98
C ILE A 213 16.03 10.70 -11.68
N LYS A 214 15.40 11.27 -12.70
CA LYS A 214 15.86 12.52 -13.34
C LYS A 214 16.00 13.66 -12.33
N GLN A 215 15.04 13.82 -11.42
CA GLN A 215 15.12 14.85 -10.36
C GLN A 215 16.26 14.58 -9.37
N ILE A 216 16.45 13.33 -8.95
CA ILE A 216 17.56 12.94 -8.07
C ILE A 216 18.92 13.22 -8.72
N LEU A 217 19.06 12.90 -10.02
CA LEU A 217 20.25 13.23 -10.82
C LEU A 217 20.45 14.74 -10.95
N LEU A 218 19.41 15.50 -11.25
CA LEU A 218 19.46 16.96 -11.37
C LEU A 218 19.92 17.62 -10.06
N ASN A 219 19.45 17.10 -8.91
CA ASN A 219 19.86 17.55 -7.58
C ASN A 219 21.24 16.98 -7.17
N GLY A 220 21.87 16.19 -8.04
CA GLY A 220 23.22 15.65 -7.90
C GLY A 220 23.36 14.55 -6.85
N TYR A 221 22.28 13.84 -6.51
CA TYR A 221 22.27 12.73 -5.54
C TYR A 221 22.40 11.36 -6.21
N ALA A 222 22.65 11.32 -7.52
CA ALA A 222 22.84 10.08 -8.26
C ALA A 222 23.90 10.25 -9.35
N TYR A 223 24.35 9.14 -9.90
CA TYR A 223 25.27 9.07 -11.04
C TYR A 223 24.94 7.89 -11.93
N VAL A 224 25.41 7.95 -13.18
CA VAL A 224 25.20 6.94 -14.21
C VAL A 224 26.50 6.20 -14.46
N ILE A 225 26.44 4.86 -14.60
CA ILE A 225 27.54 4.01 -15.05
C ILE A 225 26.96 3.00 -16.04
N GLU A 226 27.41 3.05 -17.30
CA GLU A 226 27.10 2.01 -18.31
C GLU A 226 25.59 1.69 -18.44
N GLY A 227 24.73 2.70 -18.24
CA GLY A 227 23.26 2.57 -18.28
C GLY A 227 22.59 2.24 -16.94
N ASP A 228 23.34 1.81 -15.93
CA ASP A 228 22.89 1.75 -14.55
C ASP A 228 22.86 3.16 -13.94
N VAL A 229 21.91 3.41 -13.03
CA VAL A 229 21.84 4.66 -12.24
C VAL A 229 21.89 4.31 -10.77
N TYR A 230 22.82 4.92 -10.04
CA TYR A 230 23.06 4.66 -8.61
C TYR A 230 22.83 5.92 -7.78
N PHE A 231 22.30 5.74 -6.57
CA PHE A 231 22.16 6.79 -5.56
C PHE A 231 23.47 6.97 -4.79
N LEU A 232 23.88 8.22 -4.57
CA LEU A 232 25.06 8.60 -3.78
C LEU A 232 24.71 8.70 -2.30
N VAL A 233 24.96 7.62 -1.55
CA VAL A 233 24.59 7.58 -0.12
C VAL A 233 25.34 8.62 0.69
N GLU A 234 26.63 8.82 0.43
CA GLU A 234 27.48 9.79 1.16
C GLU A 234 26.97 11.23 1.07
N LYS A 235 26.27 11.60 -0.02
CA LYS A 235 25.73 12.95 -0.18
C LYS A 235 24.52 13.20 0.71
N PHE A 236 23.84 12.16 1.18
CA PHE A 236 22.67 12.27 2.04
C PHE A 236 23.06 12.13 3.51
N SER A 237 23.41 13.25 4.15
CA SER A 237 23.91 13.29 5.53
C SER A 237 22.95 12.71 6.59
N ALA A 238 21.65 12.62 6.28
CA ALA A 238 20.64 12.04 7.16
C ALA A 238 20.44 10.53 6.95
N TYR A 239 21.25 9.86 6.12
CA TYR A 239 21.13 8.43 5.86
C TYR A 239 21.36 7.61 7.13
N GLY A 240 20.50 6.61 7.37
CA GLY A 240 20.56 5.77 8.57
C GLY A 240 19.73 6.29 9.74
N ARG A 241 19.07 7.45 9.60
CA ARG A 241 18.27 8.06 10.67
C ARG A 241 17.07 7.20 11.07
N LEU A 242 16.41 6.51 10.13
CA LEU A 242 15.23 5.69 10.45
C LEU A 242 15.62 4.41 11.20
N SER A 243 16.64 3.72 10.68
CA SER A 243 17.12 2.45 11.22
C SER A 243 17.99 2.63 12.46
N GLY A 244 18.64 3.78 12.62
CA GLY A 244 19.65 4.04 13.62
C GLY A 244 21.00 3.37 13.34
N ARG A 245 21.22 2.84 12.12
CA ARG A 245 22.49 2.25 11.70
C ARG A 245 23.46 3.34 11.26
N LYS A 246 24.75 3.20 11.59
CA LYS A 246 25.79 4.05 11.01
C LYS A 246 26.18 3.53 9.63
N LEU A 247 26.65 4.41 8.76
CA LEU A 247 27.19 4.02 7.45
C LEU A 247 28.30 2.97 7.56
N GLU A 248 29.12 3.08 8.60
CA GLU A 248 30.21 2.15 8.93
C GLU A 248 29.72 0.73 9.28
N ASP A 249 28.49 0.61 9.80
CA ASP A 249 27.87 -0.68 10.16
C ASP A 249 27.21 -1.37 8.93
N ASN A 250 27.11 -0.66 7.81
CA ASN A 250 26.48 -1.12 6.59
C ASN A 250 27.51 -1.84 5.70
N ALA A 251 28.07 -2.94 6.21
CA ALA A 251 28.71 -3.91 5.33
C ALA A 251 27.67 -4.37 4.27
N PRO A 252 28.07 -4.58 3.00
CA PRO A 252 27.16 -5.04 1.96
C PRO A 252 26.42 -6.29 2.44
N GLY A 253 25.11 -6.18 2.62
CA GLY A 253 24.29 -7.29 3.07
C GLY A 253 24.30 -8.42 2.02
N GLU A 254 24.11 -9.66 2.48
CA GLU A 254 24.10 -10.92 1.70
C GLU A 254 23.15 -10.97 0.48
N ARG A 255 22.46 -9.89 0.12
CA ARG A 255 21.42 -9.86 -0.92
C ARG A 255 21.85 -9.24 -2.26
N VAL A 256 23.01 -8.60 -2.38
CA VAL A 256 23.46 -7.96 -3.63
C VAL A 256 24.94 -8.26 -3.83
N GLU A 257 25.30 -8.81 -4.99
CA GLU A 257 26.71 -8.90 -5.39
C GLU A 257 27.34 -7.51 -5.37
N VAL A 258 28.53 -7.39 -4.78
CA VAL A 258 29.24 -6.11 -4.71
C VAL A 258 29.63 -5.72 -6.13
N ASP A 259 28.91 -4.77 -6.72
CA ASP A 259 29.31 -4.16 -7.98
C ASP A 259 30.51 -3.25 -7.70
N GLU A 260 31.71 -3.72 -8.07
CA GLU A 260 32.98 -3.01 -7.88
C GLU A 260 33.04 -1.67 -8.64
N ARG A 261 32.12 -1.45 -9.60
CA ARG A 261 32.01 -0.19 -10.35
C ARG A 261 31.42 0.95 -9.51
N LYS A 262 30.76 0.63 -8.38
CA LYS A 262 30.15 1.64 -7.51
C LYS A 262 31.20 2.53 -6.87
N LYS A 263 30.90 3.82 -6.76
CA LYS A 263 31.76 4.79 -6.04
C LYS A 263 31.85 4.48 -4.55
N ASN A 264 30.75 4.02 -3.96
CA ASN A 264 30.70 3.53 -2.59
C ASN A 264 29.90 2.21 -2.53
N PRO A 265 30.34 1.17 -1.78
CA PRO A 265 29.61 -0.09 -1.61
C PRO A 265 28.16 0.07 -1.10
N ALA A 266 27.89 1.13 -0.33
CA ALA A 266 26.55 1.45 0.19
C ALA A 266 25.61 2.03 -0.88
N ASP A 267 26.14 2.51 -2.01
CA ASP A 267 25.32 3.05 -3.10
C ASP A 267 24.37 1.96 -3.64
N PHE A 268 23.12 2.35 -3.84
CA PHE A 268 22.07 1.44 -4.28
C PHE A 268 21.48 1.87 -5.62
N SER A 269 21.02 0.89 -6.40
CA SER A 269 20.51 1.13 -7.74
C SER A 269 19.15 1.84 -7.69
N LEU A 270 19.03 2.87 -8.52
CA LEU A 270 17.79 3.53 -8.90
C LEU A 270 17.25 2.97 -10.22
N TRP A 271 18.14 2.66 -11.15
CA TRP A 271 17.84 2.04 -12.44
C TRP A 271 18.90 0.98 -12.74
N LYS A 272 18.45 -0.20 -13.18
CA LYS A 272 19.29 -1.32 -13.58
C LYS A 272 19.18 -1.47 -15.09
N SER A 273 20.30 -1.41 -15.78
CA SER A 273 20.43 -1.73 -17.19
C SER A 273 19.90 -3.15 -17.45
N ALA A 274 19.24 -3.33 -18.59
CA ALA A 274 18.60 -4.60 -18.91
C ALA A 274 19.64 -5.66 -19.30
N LYS A 275 19.54 -6.85 -18.70
CA LYS A 275 20.21 -8.04 -19.21
C LYS A 275 19.42 -8.64 -20.37
N GLU A 276 20.09 -9.38 -21.23
CA GLU A 276 19.44 -10.08 -22.34
C GLU A 276 18.31 -11.00 -21.83
N GLY A 277 17.13 -10.89 -22.44
CA GLY A 277 15.95 -11.66 -22.05
C GLY A 277 15.18 -11.15 -20.83
N GLU A 278 15.67 -10.15 -20.09
CA GLU A 278 14.91 -9.55 -18.98
C GLU A 278 13.86 -8.52 -19.48
N PRO A 279 12.69 -8.40 -18.81
CA PRO A 279 11.76 -7.31 -19.06
C PRO A 279 12.44 -5.95 -18.88
N SER A 280 12.21 -5.03 -19.82
CA SER A 280 12.84 -3.71 -19.81
C SER A 280 11.97 -2.63 -20.44
N TRP A 281 12.26 -1.38 -20.08
CA TRP A 281 11.63 -0.18 -20.56
C TRP A 281 12.68 0.80 -21.07
N ASP A 282 12.30 1.63 -22.04
CA ASP A 282 13.15 2.70 -22.54
C ASP A 282 13.30 3.81 -21.50
N SER A 283 14.52 4.32 -21.36
CA SER A 283 14.85 5.43 -20.47
C SER A 283 15.96 6.30 -21.07
N PRO A 284 16.22 7.50 -20.52
CA PRO A 284 17.36 8.33 -20.94
C PRO A 284 18.73 7.66 -20.75
N TRP A 285 18.80 6.58 -19.97
CA TRP A 285 20.03 5.85 -19.67
C TRP A 285 20.10 4.51 -20.43
N GLY A 286 19.22 4.31 -21.42
CA GLY A 286 19.08 3.05 -22.15
C GLY A 286 17.99 2.15 -21.58
N LYS A 287 17.87 0.96 -22.15
CA LYS A 287 16.87 -0.03 -21.71
C LYS A 287 17.23 -0.58 -20.34
N GLY A 288 16.24 -0.64 -19.45
CA GLY A 288 16.44 -1.15 -18.11
C GLY A 288 15.14 -1.25 -17.33
N ARG A 289 15.27 -1.33 -16.02
CA ARG A 289 14.18 -1.49 -15.07
C ARG A 289 14.50 -0.79 -13.75
N PRO A 290 13.48 -0.42 -12.96
CA PRO A 290 13.71 0.26 -11.70
C PRO A 290 14.45 -0.60 -10.68
N GLY A 291 15.17 0.06 -9.78
CA GLY A 291 15.62 -0.55 -8.53
C GLY A 291 14.49 -0.63 -7.50
N TRP A 292 14.51 -1.67 -6.66
CA TRP A 292 13.41 -1.97 -5.72
C TRP A 292 12.93 -0.78 -4.89
N HIS A 293 13.83 0.09 -4.42
CA HIS A 293 13.47 1.18 -3.51
C HIS A 293 12.79 2.36 -4.21
N ILE A 294 13.19 2.68 -5.46
CA ILE A 294 12.70 3.88 -6.16
C ILE A 294 11.22 3.78 -6.54
N GLU A 295 10.74 2.54 -6.65
CA GLU A 295 9.36 2.17 -6.93
C GLU A 295 8.40 2.81 -5.91
N CYS A 296 8.60 2.49 -4.63
CA CYS A 296 7.73 2.95 -3.55
C CYS A 296 7.84 4.47 -3.33
N SER A 297 9.03 5.05 -3.47
CA SER A 297 9.22 6.51 -3.45
C SER A 297 8.38 7.20 -4.54
N ALA A 298 8.44 6.71 -5.78
CA ALA A 298 7.72 7.32 -6.89
C ALA A 298 6.20 7.10 -6.80
N MET A 299 5.75 5.89 -6.46
CA MET A 299 4.33 5.59 -6.33
C MET A 299 3.71 6.34 -5.16
N SER A 300 4.32 6.31 -3.97
CA SER A 300 3.79 7.05 -2.80
C SER A 300 3.69 8.55 -3.09
N ALA A 301 4.70 9.16 -3.73
CA ALA A 301 4.65 10.56 -4.13
C ALA A 301 3.55 10.85 -5.18
N THR A 302 3.27 9.91 -6.08
CA THR A 302 2.24 10.05 -7.11
C THR A 302 0.84 10.12 -6.50
N TYR A 303 0.54 9.27 -5.51
CA TYR A 303 -0.79 9.20 -4.93
C TYR A 303 -0.99 10.10 -3.72
N LEU A 304 0.05 10.35 -2.93
CA LEU A 304 -0.05 11.06 -1.64
C LEU A 304 0.73 12.38 -1.62
N GLY A 305 1.48 12.68 -2.68
CA GLY A 305 2.44 13.78 -2.71
C GLY A 305 3.73 13.45 -1.94
N HIS A 306 4.69 14.38 -1.98
CA HIS A 306 5.99 14.21 -1.31
C HIS A 306 5.92 14.22 0.22
N SER A 307 4.78 14.59 0.81
CA SER A 307 4.63 14.64 2.25
C SER A 307 3.25 14.16 2.71
N PHE A 308 3.23 13.05 3.44
CA PHE A 308 2.01 12.38 3.90
C PHE A 308 2.14 11.88 5.34
N ASP A 309 1.05 11.30 5.87
CA ASP A 309 0.91 11.02 7.29
C ASP A 309 1.66 9.76 7.70
N ILE A 310 1.32 8.61 7.12
CA ILE A 310 1.75 7.30 7.60
C ILE A 310 2.44 6.51 6.48
N HIS A 311 3.64 6.01 6.75
CA HIS A 311 4.30 4.99 5.92
C HIS A 311 4.52 3.72 6.74
N GLY A 312 4.02 2.59 6.22
CA GLY A 312 3.97 1.31 6.92
C GLY A 312 4.68 0.16 6.21
N GLY A 313 5.16 -0.81 6.97
CA GLY A 313 5.67 -2.09 6.46
C GLY A 313 6.10 -3.07 7.55
N GLY A 314 6.66 -4.21 7.16
CA GLY A 314 7.31 -5.13 8.09
C GLY A 314 8.62 -4.55 8.64
N ASP A 315 9.06 -4.98 9.83
CA ASP A 315 10.31 -4.51 10.44
C ASP A 315 11.57 -4.78 9.57
N ASP A 316 11.53 -5.78 8.69
CA ASP A 316 12.58 -6.03 7.69
C ASP A 316 12.68 -4.97 6.59
N LEU A 317 11.63 -4.17 6.37
CA LEU A 317 11.67 -3.09 5.39
C LEU A 317 12.33 -1.82 5.93
N LYS A 318 12.47 -1.69 7.26
CA LYS A 318 13.12 -0.52 7.88
C LYS A 318 14.49 -0.22 7.29
N PHE A 319 15.28 -1.27 7.04
CA PHE A 319 16.56 -1.18 6.36
C PHE A 319 16.79 -2.40 5.45
N PRO A 320 17.22 -2.20 4.19
CA PRO A 320 17.54 -0.91 3.58
C PRO A 320 16.34 -0.18 2.96
N HIS A 321 15.16 -0.82 2.86
CA HIS A 321 14.09 -0.35 1.97
C HIS A 321 13.57 1.05 2.31
N HIS A 322 12.96 1.24 3.47
CA HIS A 322 12.41 2.52 3.90
C HIS A 322 13.48 3.60 4.12
N GLU A 323 14.69 3.23 4.55
CA GLU A 323 15.82 4.16 4.65
C GLU A 323 16.18 4.74 3.27
N ASN A 324 16.21 3.89 2.24
CA ASN A 324 16.47 4.30 0.87
C ASN A 324 15.33 5.14 0.30
N GLU A 325 14.07 4.84 0.66
CA GLU A 325 12.93 5.64 0.23
C GLU A 325 12.96 7.06 0.80
N ILE A 326 13.37 7.23 2.06
CA ILE A 326 13.60 8.55 2.66
C ILE A 326 14.65 9.29 1.86
N ALA A 327 15.80 8.66 1.62
CA ALA A 327 16.91 9.27 0.91
C ALA A 327 16.51 9.71 -0.51
N GLN A 328 15.84 8.84 -1.27
CA GLN A 328 15.34 9.12 -2.60
C GLN A 328 14.30 10.24 -2.62
N SER A 329 13.31 10.18 -1.72
CA SER A 329 12.22 11.16 -1.66
C SER A 329 12.75 12.55 -1.29
N CYS A 330 13.66 12.63 -0.32
CA CYS A 330 14.30 13.89 0.08
C CYS A 330 15.26 14.42 -0.98
N ALA A 331 15.99 13.54 -1.67
CA ALA A 331 16.87 13.92 -2.77
C ALA A 331 16.09 14.43 -4.00
N ALA A 332 14.91 13.86 -4.28
CA ALA A 332 14.02 14.33 -5.34
C ALA A 332 13.32 15.65 -4.98
N CYS A 333 12.89 15.78 -3.72
CA CYS A 333 12.22 16.97 -3.20
C CYS A 333 12.64 17.24 -1.75
N SER A 334 13.32 18.37 -1.50
CA SER A 334 13.85 18.72 -0.18
C SER A 334 12.78 18.96 0.89
N LYS A 335 11.51 19.13 0.49
CA LYS A 335 10.36 19.28 1.39
C LYS A 335 9.68 17.95 1.72
N SER A 336 10.15 16.83 1.17
CA SER A 336 9.57 15.51 1.43
C SER A 336 9.55 15.22 2.94
N ASN A 337 8.41 14.73 3.43
CA ASN A 337 8.26 14.46 4.86
C ASN A 337 7.13 13.46 5.14
N ILE A 338 7.47 12.33 5.73
CA ILE A 338 6.53 11.33 6.22
C ILE A 338 6.47 11.46 7.73
N SER A 339 5.26 11.69 8.26
CA SER A 339 5.08 12.09 9.66
C SER A 339 5.28 10.91 10.62
N TYR A 340 4.77 9.74 10.28
CA TYR A 340 4.79 8.54 11.11
C TYR A 340 5.29 7.32 10.31
N TRP A 341 6.40 6.74 10.76
CA TRP A 341 6.90 5.47 10.24
C TRP A 341 6.49 4.32 11.16
N ILE A 342 5.70 3.38 10.66
CA ILE A 342 5.11 2.31 11.47
C ILE A 342 5.61 0.96 10.96
N HIS A 343 6.15 0.15 11.86
CA HIS A 343 6.65 -1.19 11.52
C HIS A 343 6.08 -2.25 12.44
N ASN A 344 5.56 -3.34 11.88
CA ASN A 344 5.16 -4.50 12.68
C ASN A 344 6.34 -5.44 12.90
N GLY A 345 6.42 -6.04 14.09
CA GLY A 345 7.43 -7.04 14.42
C GLY A 345 7.31 -8.34 13.61
N PHE A 346 8.39 -9.12 13.62
CA PHE A 346 8.46 -10.41 12.94
C PHE A 346 7.53 -11.47 13.52
N VAL A 347 7.01 -12.33 12.64
CA VAL A 347 6.40 -13.61 13.05
C VAL A 347 7.50 -14.61 13.34
N LYS A 348 7.43 -15.26 14.50
CA LYS A 348 8.31 -16.35 14.89
C LYS A 348 7.58 -17.69 14.78
N VAL A 349 8.23 -18.71 14.22
CA VAL A 349 7.76 -20.10 14.22
C VAL A 349 8.70 -20.91 15.10
N LYS A 350 8.18 -21.52 16.17
CA LYS A 350 8.97 -22.30 17.15
C LYS A 350 10.17 -21.53 17.73
N GLY A 351 10.02 -20.21 17.92
CA GLY A 351 11.06 -19.33 18.47
C GLY A 351 11.98 -18.69 17.43
N ASP A 352 12.06 -19.25 16.22
CA ASP A 352 12.88 -18.73 15.13
C ASP A 352 12.13 -17.75 14.23
N LYS A 353 12.86 -16.77 13.67
CA LYS A 353 12.33 -15.91 12.61
C LYS A 353 11.94 -16.77 11.40
N MET A 354 10.71 -16.58 10.90
CA MET A 354 10.25 -17.20 9.66
C MET A 354 11.03 -16.61 8.46
N SER A 355 11.56 -17.48 7.59
CA SER A 355 12.21 -17.07 6.34
C SER A 355 12.20 -18.19 5.32
N LYS A 356 12.06 -17.85 4.03
CA LYS A 356 12.13 -18.86 2.95
C LYS A 356 13.48 -19.58 2.90
N SER A 357 14.58 -18.88 3.18
CA SER A 357 15.93 -19.46 3.19
C SER A 357 16.12 -20.56 4.25
N LYS A 358 15.40 -20.50 5.37
CA LYS A 358 15.40 -21.55 6.41
C LYS A 358 14.40 -22.67 6.14
N GLY A 359 13.64 -22.63 5.04
CA GLY A 359 12.61 -23.61 4.71
C GLY A 359 11.46 -23.69 5.73
N ASN A 360 11.36 -22.73 6.66
CA ASN A 360 10.41 -22.75 7.78
C ASN A 360 9.22 -21.80 7.57
N PHE A 361 8.98 -21.37 6.34
CA PHE A 361 7.83 -20.53 6.01
C PHE A 361 6.57 -21.38 5.84
N ILE A 362 5.45 -20.82 6.28
CA ILE A 362 4.13 -21.45 6.18
C ILE A 362 3.24 -20.47 5.44
N THR A 363 2.57 -20.93 4.39
CA THR A 363 1.63 -20.13 3.62
C THR A 363 0.37 -19.84 4.43
N ILE A 364 -0.35 -18.78 4.06
CA ILE A 364 -1.67 -18.48 4.66
C ILE A 364 -2.61 -19.69 4.46
N ARG A 365 -2.59 -20.26 3.26
CA ARG A 365 -3.44 -21.40 2.87
C ARG A 365 -3.15 -22.66 3.67
N GLU A 366 -1.88 -22.97 3.93
CA GLU A 366 -1.51 -24.11 4.76
C GLU A 366 -2.02 -23.98 6.20
N VAL A 367 -2.01 -22.77 6.77
CA VAL A 367 -2.59 -22.54 8.10
C VAL A 367 -4.10 -22.70 8.07
N VAL A 368 -4.76 -22.14 7.05
CA VAL A 368 -6.21 -22.24 6.86
C VAL A 368 -6.67 -23.70 6.73
N GLN A 369 -6.00 -24.49 5.90
CA GLN A 369 -6.32 -25.91 5.71
C GLN A 369 -6.17 -26.71 7.02
N LYS A 370 -5.19 -26.36 7.86
CA LYS A 370 -4.98 -27.01 9.17
C LYS A 370 -5.97 -26.56 10.26
N GLN A 371 -6.68 -25.45 10.07
CA GLN A 371 -7.64 -24.91 11.04
C GLN A 371 -9.10 -25.23 10.70
N GLN A 372 -9.37 -25.98 9.63
CA GLN A 372 -10.69 -26.57 9.42
C GLN A 372 -10.88 -27.69 10.45
N PHE A 373 -11.53 -27.34 11.56
CA PHE A 373 -11.97 -28.26 12.62
C PHE A 373 -13.25 -28.99 12.24
#